data_AF-A0A2G1MIK5-F1
#
_entry.id   AF-A0A2G1MIK5-F1
#
_cell.length_a   1.000
_cell.length_b   1.000
_cell.length_c   1.000
_cell.angle_alpha   90.00
_cell.angle_beta   90.00
_cell.angle_gamma   90.00
#
_symmetry.space_group_name_H-M   'P 1'
#
loop_
_entity.id
_entity.type
_entity.pdbx_description
1 polymer ?
#
loop_
_entity_poly.entity_id
_entity_poly.type
_entity_poly.pdbx_seq_one_letter_code
_entity_poly.pdbx_strand_id
1 'polypeptide(L)'
;MRSALLLVLPLLAAACTQAPLSPLDAARVCEERARAAQAPTGAVSIGASSRSGLSTGLSIGVSGDYLRGRDPLAVYEDCVLSRSGQLPVRPPRLR
;
A
#
# COMPACT_ATOMS: atom_id res chain seq x y z
N MET A 1 6.01 9.67 43.31
CA MET A 1 4.92 9.60 42.31
C MET A 1 5.23 10.36 41.01
N ARG A 2 5.90 11.52 41.03
CA ARG A 2 6.31 12.28 39.82
C ARG A 2 7.37 11.58 38.95
N SER A 3 8.28 10.81 39.55
CA SER A 3 9.35 10.11 38.82
C SER A 3 8.88 8.91 38.00
N ALA A 4 7.76 8.29 38.37
CA ALA A 4 7.17 7.18 37.60
C ALA A 4 6.58 7.68 36.27
N LEU A 5 6.11 8.93 36.23
CA LEU A 5 5.53 9.54 35.04
C LEU A 5 6.58 9.84 33.95
N LEU A 6 7.83 10.10 34.35
CA LEU A 6 8.93 10.43 33.43
C LEU A 6 9.47 9.23 32.65
N LEU A 7 9.27 8.01 33.15
CA LEU A 7 9.74 6.77 32.50
C LEU A 7 8.71 6.15 31.54
N VAL A 8 7.43 6.52 31.64
CA VAL A 8 6.35 5.95 30.81
C VAL A 8 6.28 6.60 29.41
N LEU A 9 6.68 7.87 29.30
CA LEU A 9 6.63 8.63 28.05
C LEU A 9 7.52 8.07 26.91
N PRO A 10 8.78 7.64 27.14
CA PRO A 10 9.60 7.06 26.06
C PRO A 10 9.15 5.66 25.62
N LEU A 11 8.50 4.88 26.50
CA LEU A 11 7.97 3.55 26.14
C LEU A 11 6.77 3.64 25.18
N LEU A 12 5.93 4.67 25.33
CA LEU A 12 4.81 4.92 24.42
C LEU A 12 5.29 5.36 23.02
N ALA A 13 6.42 6.06 22.92
CA ALA A 13 6.99 6.49 21.64
C ALA A 13 7.57 5.34 20.81
N ALA A 14 8.04 4.27 21.46
CA ALA A 14 8.61 3.10 20.77
C ALA A 14 7.56 2.20 20.11
N ALA A 15 6.28 2.34 20.43
CA ALA A 15 5.22 1.49 19.88
C ALA A 15 4.82 1.84 18.44
N CYS A 16 5.28 2.98 17.91
CA CYS A 16 4.93 3.44 16.56
C CYS A 16 5.98 3.14 15.49
N THR A 17 7.09 2.46 15.82
CA THR A 17 8.09 2.08 14.81
C THR A 17 7.66 0.80 14.12
N GLN A 18 6.91 0.93 13.02
CA GLN A 18 6.62 -0.20 12.14
C GLN A 18 7.93 -0.79 11.63
N ALA A 19 8.15 -2.07 11.93
CA ALA A 19 9.28 -2.80 11.38
C ALA A 19 9.20 -2.78 9.84
N PRO A 20 10.35 -2.66 9.14
CA PRO A 20 10.37 -2.72 7.69
C PRO A 20 9.80 -4.06 7.21
N LEU A 21 9.05 -4.01 6.11
CA LEU A 21 8.52 -5.22 5.50
C LEU A 21 9.65 -6.09 4.98
N SER A 22 9.45 -7.41 4.98
CA SER A 22 10.36 -8.29 4.25
C SER A 22 10.40 -7.86 2.77
N PRO A 23 11.54 -7.97 2.07
CA PRO A 23 11.62 -7.55 0.66
C PRO A 23 10.65 -8.33 -0.23
N LEU A 24 10.32 -9.58 0.13
CA LEU A 24 9.34 -10.39 -0.57
C LEU A 24 7.91 -9.85 -0.37
N ASP A 25 7.55 -9.49 0.86
CA ASP A 25 6.22 -8.93 1.15
C ASP A 25 6.05 -7.53 0.57
N ALA A 26 7.11 -6.71 0.66
CA ALA A 26 7.17 -5.40 0.02
C ALA A 26 6.98 -5.54 -1.50
N ALA A 27 7.66 -6.50 -2.15
CA ALA A 27 7.46 -6.80 -3.57
C ALA A 27 5.99 -7.09 -3.90
N ARG A 28 5.31 -7.97 -3.16
CA ARG A 28 3.89 -8.30 -3.43
C ARG A 28 2.98 -7.07 -3.34
N VAL A 29 3.18 -6.22 -2.34
CA VAL A 29 2.36 -5.01 -2.15
C VAL A 29 2.68 -3.97 -3.22
N CYS A 30 3.96 -3.79 -3.56
CA CYS A 30 4.41 -2.80 -4.53
C CYS A 30 4.06 -3.17 -5.97
N GLU A 31 3.86 -4.46 -6.28
CA GLU A 31 3.34 -4.92 -7.59
C GLU A 31 1.97 -4.29 -7.92
N GLU A 32 1.07 -4.16 -6.94
CA GLU A 32 -0.23 -3.52 -7.15
C GLU A 32 -0.10 -2.03 -7.48
N ARG A 33 0.80 -1.32 -6.80
CA ARG A 33 1.08 0.08 -7.07
C ARG A 33 1.66 0.28 -8.49
N ALA A 34 2.59 -0.58 -8.88
CA ALA A 34 3.17 -0.57 -10.22
C ALA A 34 2.12 -0.87 -11.30
N ARG A 35 1.20 -1.82 -11.05
CA ARG A 35 0.07 -2.08 -11.94
C ARG A 35 -0.84 -0.86 -12.11
N ALA A 36 -1.16 -0.18 -11.02
CA ALA A 36 -1.96 1.04 -11.05
C ALA A 36 -1.25 2.23 -11.74
N ALA A 37 0.08 2.19 -11.89
CA ALA A 37 0.83 3.18 -12.65
C ALA A 37 0.80 2.93 -14.18
N GLN A 38 0.53 1.70 -14.62
CA GLN A 38 0.40 1.36 -16.05
C GLN A 38 -0.94 1.79 -16.65
N ALA A 39 -2.02 1.63 -15.89
CA ALA A 39 -3.37 1.87 -16.37
C ALA A 39 -4.32 2.20 -15.21
N PRO A 40 -5.46 2.85 -15.49
CA PRO A 40 -6.54 2.99 -14.52
C PRO A 40 -7.01 1.63 -14.01
N THR A 41 -7.33 1.54 -12.72
CA THR A 41 -7.92 0.35 -12.11
C THR A 41 -9.43 0.43 -12.17
N GLY A 42 -10.09 -0.72 -12.31
CA GLY A 42 -11.55 -0.84 -12.28
C GLY A 42 -11.98 -1.83 -11.22
N ALA A 43 -13.08 -1.53 -10.53
CA ALA A 43 -13.74 -2.45 -9.62
C ALA A 43 -15.25 -2.38 -9.79
N VAL A 44 -15.89 -3.54 -9.84
CA VAL A 44 -17.35 -3.67 -9.83
C VAL A 44 -17.75 -4.28 -8.50
N SER A 45 -18.69 -3.66 -7.80
CA SER A 45 -19.25 -4.17 -6.56
C SER A 45 -20.72 -4.55 -6.78
N ILE A 46 -21.13 -5.65 -6.16
CA ILE A 46 -22.53 -6.09 -6.12
C ILE A 46 -22.86 -6.36 -4.66
N GLY A 47 -23.91 -5.72 -4.16
CA GLY A 47 -24.40 -5.87 -2.81
C GLY A 47 -25.84 -6.37 -2.80
N ALA A 48 -26.23 -7.03 -1.71
CA ALA A 48 -27.61 -7.40 -1.45
C ALA A 48 -27.95 -7.10 0.02
N SER A 49 -29.11 -6.51 0.25
CA SER A 49 -29.58 -6.11 1.57
C SER A 49 -31.08 -6.37 1.70
N SER A 50 -31.50 -6.94 2.83
CA SER A 50 -32.93 -7.17 3.10
C SER A 50 -33.74 -5.87 3.24
N ARG A 51 -33.08 -4.73 3.48
CA ARG A 51 -33.73 -3.42 3.64
C ARG A 51 -33.78 -2.62 2.33
N SER A 52 -32.73 -2.71 1.52
CA SER A 52 -32.54 -1.87 0.33
C SER A 52 -32.49 -2.65 -0.99
N GLY A 53 -32.62 -3.97 -0.96
CA GLY A 53 -32.59 -4.83 -2.14
C GLY A 53 -31.19 -5.04 -2.71
N LEU A 54 -31.13 -5.29 -4.03
CA LEU A 54 -29.88 -5.48 -4.77
C LEU A 54 -29.25 -4.12 -5.11
N SER A 55 -27.93 -4.00 -4.95
CA SER A 55 -27.15 -2.83 -5.34
C SER A 55 -25.98 -3.22 -6.23
N THR A 56 -25.62 -2.32 -7.15
CA THR A 56 -24.42 -2.46 -7.98
C THR A 56 -23.63 -1.16 -7.91
N GLY A 57 -22.30 -1.26 -8.02
CA GLY A 57 -21.40 -0.14 -8.00
C GLY A 57 -20.25 -0.32 -8.98
N LEU A 58 -19.81 0.78 -9.57
CA LEU A 58 -18.63 0.84 -10.42
C LEU A 58 -17.67 1.88 -9.85
N SER A 59 -16.41 1.48 -9.68
CA SER A 59 -15.33 2.34 -9.22
C SER A 59 -14.19 2.32 -10.22
N ILE A 60 -13.68 3.51 -10.54
CA ILE A 60 -12.50 3.68 -11.39
C ILE A 60 -11.44 4.38 -10.54
N GLY A 61 -10.30 3.74 -10.38
CA GLY A 61 -9.14 4.27 -9.69
C GLY A 61 -8.11 4.79 -10.69
N VAL A 62 -7.63 6.01 -10.48
CA VAL A 62 -6.51 6.57 -11.26
C VAL A 62 -5.39 6.91 -10.30
N SER A 63 -4.22 6.32 -10.49
CA SER A 63 -3.08 6.61 -9.62
C SER A 63 -2.42 7.93 -10.02
N GLY A 64 -1.85 8.65 -9.04
CA GLY A 64 -1.04 9.83 -9.33
C GLY A 64 0.24 9.52 -10.10
N ASP A 65 0.71 8.27 -10.06
CA ASP A 65 1.86 7.80 -10.85
C ASP A 65 1.47 7.63 -12.32
N TYR A 66 0.27 7.12 -12.61
CA TYR A 66 -0.30 7.05 -13.96
C TYR A 66 -0.51 8.45 -14.56
N LEU A 67 -1.09 9.38 -13.80
CA LEU A 67 -1.31 10.76 -14.27
C LEU A 67 0.00 11.49 -14.60
N ARG A 68 1.08 11.16 -13.89
CA ARG A 68 2.41 11.72 -14.13
C ARG A 68 3.21 10.96 -15.20
N GLY A 69 2.67 9.88 -15.77
CA GLY A 69 3.37 9.04 -16.73
C GLY A 69 4.66 8.44 -16.15
N ARG A 70 4.69 8.14 -14.85
CA ARG A 70 5.83 7.50 -14.20
C ARG A 70 6.02 6.10 -14.78
N ASP A 71 7.28 5.71 -15.00
CA ASP A 71 7.62 4.34 -15.37
C ASP A 71 7.19 3.36 -14.25
N PRO A 72 6.36 2.34 -14.55
CA PRO A 72 5.94 1.34 -13.57
C PRO A 72 7.07 0.58 -12.90
N LEU A 73 8.18 0.34 -13.61
CA LEU A 73 9.34 -0.36 -13.04
C LEU A 73 10.03 0.52 -11.99
N ALA A 74 10.28 1.79 -12.30
CA ALA A 74 10.79 2.75 -11.33
C ALA A 74 9.86 2.90 -10.10
N VAL A 75 8.53 2.94 -10.29
CA VAL A 75 7.55 3.01 -9.18
C VAL A 75 7.64 1.77 -8.28
N TYR A 76 7.83 0.59 -8.86
CA TYR A 76 8.00 -0.65 -8.12
C TYR A 76 9.28 -0.61 -7.27
N GLU A 77 10.42 -0.26 -7.87
CA GLU A 77 11.71 -0.18 -7.19
C GLU A 77 11.69 0.83 -6.04
N ASP A 78 11.20 2.04 -6.30
CA ASP A 78 11.03 3.10 -5.29
C ASP A 78 10.16 2.62 -4.12
N CYS A 79 9.08 1.89 -4.42
CA CYS A 79 8.16 1.36 -3.41
C CYS A 79 8.83 0.27 -2.56
N VAL A 80 9.52 -0.70 -3.16
CA VAL A 80 10.16 -1.79 -2.40
C VAL A 80 11.28 -1.24 -1.52
N LEU A 81 12.09 -0.32 -2.04
CA LEU A 81 13.16 0.31 -1.30
C LEU A 81 12.62 1.10 -0.11
N SER A 82 11.55 1.89 -0.30
CA SER A 82 10.95 2.66 0.80
C SER A 82 10.28 1.79 1.88
N ARG A 83 9.78 0.60 1.53
CA ARG A 83 9.05 -0.28 2.45
C ARG A 83 9.93 -1.30 3.17
N SER A 84 10.98 -1.78 2.52
CA SER A 84 11.85 -2.83 3.04
C SER A 84 13.29 -2.36 3.33
N GLY A 85 13.69 -1.20 2.81
CA GLY A 85 15.07 -0.72 2.85
C GLY A 85 16.03 -1.52 1.96
N GLN A 86 15.50 -2.43 1.14
CA GLN A 86 16.25 -3.32 0.27
C GLN A 86 15.77 -3.21 -1.18
N LEU A 87 16.61 -3.60 -2.12
CA LEU A 87 16.23 -3.71 -3.52
C LEU A 87 15.29 -4.91 -3.75
N PRO A 88 14.47 -4.90 -4.82
CA PRO A 88 13.56 -6.00 -5.11
C PRO A 88 14.27 -7.32 -5.36
N VAL A 89 13.77 -8.39 -4.73
CA VAL A 89 14.29 -9.77 -4.89
C VAL A 89 13.70 -10.50 -6.10
N ARG A 90 12.70 -9.91 -6.75
CA ARG A 90 12.04 -10.45 -7.95
C ARG A 90 11.52 -9.31 -8.85
N PRO A 91 11.41 -9.53 -10.17
CA PRO A 91 10.74 -8.60 -11.06
C PRO A 91 9.22 -8.56 -10.79
N PRO A 92 8.57 -7.40 -10.99
CA PRO A 92 7.14 -7.25 -10.76
C PRO A 92 6.33 -7.97 -11.82
N ARG A 93 5.22 -8.60 -11.43
CA ARG A 93 4.23 -9.14 -12.37
C ARG A 93 3.15 -8.12 -12.71
N LEU A 94 3.28 -7.55 -13.89
CA LEU A 94 2.49 -6.43 -14.38
C LEU A 94 1.30 -6.80 -15.27
N ARG A 95 1.09 -8.10 -15.53
CA ARG A 95 0.00 -8.65 -16.34
C ARG A 95 -0.96 -9.46 -15.49
#